data_AF-A0A2V7RY25-F1
#
_entry.id   AF-A0A2V7RY25-F1
#
_cell.length_a   1.000
_cell.length_b   1.000
_cell.length_c   1.000
_cell.angle_alpha   90.00
_cell.angle_beta   90.00
_cell.angle_gamma   90.00
#
_symmetry.space_group_name_H-M   'P 1'
#
loop_
_entity.id
_entity.type
_entity.pdbx_description
1 polymer ?
#
loop_
_entity_poly.entity_id
_entity_poly.type
_entity_poly.pdbx_seq_one_letter_code
_entity_poly.pdbx_strand_id
1 'polypeptide(L)'
;MHPSLAAMGFPWESGAGHRALMARLPRVAFVGILLRDRDGGRIGVDRSGNPVVRYRPSRYDLGHLRRGIAAAAQLLEAAGAREIWSAQARYVAYRPGGGAHAHWLERVDAAGLGPNQLLLVTFHQMASCRMGASAKTSVVNADNQVWGVPGLYVADASVFPSASGVNPMLTIMGIAHRAAGIIANRI
;
A
#
# COMPACT_ATOMS: atom_id res chain seq x y z
N MET A 1 16.24 -9.39 3.84
CA MET A 1 15.66 -8.57 2.73
C MET A 1 16.66 -8.55 1.59
N HIS A 2 16.21 -8.63 0.33
CA HIS A 2 17.09 -8.54 -0.82
C HIS A 2 17.72 -7.13 -0.93
N PRO A 3 19.03 -6.98 -1.22
CA PRO A 3 19.71 -5.68 -1.23
C PRO A 3 19.08 -4.63 -2.16
N SER A 4 18.55 -5.04 -3.32
CA SER A 4 17.91 -4.09 -4.25
C SER A 4 16.64 -3.48 -3.67
N LEU A 5 15.84 -4.27 -2.94
CA LEU A 5 14.62 -3.78 -2.31
C LEU A 5 14.95 -2.84 -1.15
N ALA A 6 15.99 -3.16 -0.37
CA ALA A 6 16.47 -2.29 0.69
C ALA A 6 16.99 -0.95 0.14
N ALA A 7 17.74 -0.97 -0.96
CA ALA A 7 18.26 0.23 -1.59
C ALA A 7 17.14 1.18 -2.05
N MET A 8 16.04 0.65 -2.60
CA MET A 8 14.86 1.45 -2.93
C MET A 8 14.18 2.06 -1.70
N GLY A 9 14.18 1.35 -0.57
CA GLY A 9 13.53 1.78 0.67
C GLY A 9 14.36 2.75 1.51
N PHE A 10 15.66 2.87 1.24
CA PHE A 10 16.53 3.78 1.98
C PHE A 10 16.41 5.20 1.45
N PRO A 11 16.30 6.20 2.35
CA PRO A 11 16.28 7.59 1.93
C PRO A 11 17.59 7.96 1.24
N TRP A 12 17.49 8.87 0.28
CA TRP A 12 18.62 9.34 -0.49
C TRP A 12 18.91 10.80 -0.18
N GLU A 13 20.08 11.04 0.41
CA GLU A 13 20.60 12.40 0.63
C GLU A 13 21.88 12.65 -0.16
N SER A 14 22.74 11.64 -0.26
CA SER A 14 23.97 11.66 -1.06
C SER A 14 24.44 10.23 -1.34
N GLY A 15 25.33 10.06 -2.32
CA GLY A 15 25.93 8.75 -2.60
C GLY A 15 26.72 8.18 -1.43
N ALA A 16 27.45 9.03 -0.69
CA ALA A 16 28.19 8.63 0.51
C ALA A 16 27.24 8.19 1.64
N GLY A 17 26.15 8.94 1.87
CA GLY A 17 25.14 8.60 2.87
C GLY A 17 24.42 7.29 2.55
N HIS A 18 24.02 7.11 1.29
CA HIS A 18 23.39 5.87 0.84
C HIS A 18 24.33 4.66 0.97
N ARG A 19 25.61 4.80 0.58
CA ARG A 19 26.62 3.76 0.79
C ARG A 19 26.76 3.39 2.27
N ALA A 20 26.76 4.38 3.17
CA ALA A 20 26.84 4.14 4.60
C ALA A 20 25.61 3.39 5.15
N LEU A 21 24.40 3.71 4.68
CA LEU A 21 23.19 2.95 5.02
C LEU A 21 23.24 1.52 4.48
N MET A 22 23.66 1.32 3.23
CA MET A 22 23.79 -0.01 2.63
C MET A 22 24.83 -0.88 3.34
N ALA A 23 25.94 -0.30 3.82
CA ALA A 23 26.93 -1.04 4.63
C ALA A 23 26.36 -1.53 5.97
N ARG A 24 25.24 -0.97 6.44
CA ARG A 24 24.55 -1.38 7.66
C ARG A 24 23.47 -2.43 7.42
N LEU A 25 23.13 -2.75 6.17
CA LEU A 25 22.01 -3.63 5.80
C LEU A 25 21.91 -4.94 6.60
N PRO A 26 23.01 -5.67 6.93
CA PRO A 26 22.93 -6.88 7.76
C PRO A 26 22.40 -6.65 9.18
N ARG A 27 22.30 -5.40 9.61
CA ARG A 27 21.84 -4.95 10.94
C ARG A 27 20.58 -4.07 10.85
N VAL A 28 19.87 -4.12 9.73
CA VAL A 28 18.63 -3.37 9.52
C VAL A 28 17.43 -4.31 9.50
N ALA A 29 16.43 -4.01 10.33
CA ALA A 29 15.12 -4.63 10.28
C ALA A 29 14.13 -3.64 9.63
N PHE A 30 13.21 -4.17 8.84
CA PHE A 30 12.14 -3.38 8.21
C PHE A 30 10.81 -3.76 8.85
N VAL A 31 10.01 -2.76 9.19
CA VAL A 31 8.61 -2.96 9.60
C VAL A 31 7.72 -2.38 8.52
N GLY A 32 6.99 -3.26 7.82
CA GLY A 32 6.00 -2.86 6.84
C GLY A 32 4.73 -2.40 7.54
N ILE A 33 4.21 -1.24 7.14
CA ILE A 33 2.91 -0.72 7.60
C ILE A 33 1.91 -0.94 6.49
N LEU A 34 1.01 -1.91 6.66
CA LEU A 34 -0.06 -2.16 5.70
C LEU A 34 -1.27 -1.31 6.06
N LEU A 35 -1.58 -0.36 5.18
CA LEU A 35 -2.76 0.48 5.31
C LEU A 35 -3.95 -0.18 4.61
N ARG A 36 -5.07 -0.30 5.30
CA ARG A 36 -6.36 -0.58 4.66
C ARG A 36 -7.02 0.76 4.35
N ASP A 37 -6.84 1.20 3.11
CA ASP A 37 -7.41 2.47 2.66
C ASP A 37 -8.93 2.45 2.76
N ARG A 38 -9.50 3.50 3.34
CA ARG A 38 -10.93 3.75 3.29
C ARG A 38 -11.33 4.32 1.93
N ASP A 39 -10.54 5.28 1.44
CA ASP A 39 -10.83 6.01 0.21
C ASP A 39 -9.92 5.51 -0.93
N GLY A 40 -10.47 5.42 -2.14
CA GLY A 40 -9.77 4.83 -3.29
C GLY A 40 -9.18 5.85 -4.26
N GLY A 41 -8.36 5.33 -5.18
CA GLY A 41 -7.95 6.05 -6.38
C GLY A 41 -8.92 5.84 -7.56
N ARG A 42 -8.48 6.28 -8.74
CA ARG A 42 -9.14 5.99 -10.01
C ARG A 42 -8.10 5.49 -11.01
N ILE A 43 -8.50 4.54 -11.83
CA ILE A 43 -7.76 4.17 -13.04
C ILE A 43 -8.53 4.70 -14.25
N GLY A 44 -7.80 5.24 -15.22
CA GLY A 44 -8.34 5.64 -16.52
C GLY A 44 -7.37 5.26 -17.62
N VAL A 45 -7.65 5.73 -18.83
CA VAL A 45 -6.82 5.49 -20.01
C VAL A 45 -6.46 6.85 -20.61
N ASP A 46 -5.20 7.03 -21.02
CA ASP A 46 -4.77 8.25 -21.72
C ASP A 46 -5.12 8.22 -23.22
N ARG A 47 -4.76 9.28 -23.96
CA ARG A 47 -5.04 9.38 -25.41
C ARG A 47 -4.32 8.31 -26.25
N SER A 48 -3.28 7.70 -25.71
CA SER A 48 -2.48 6.67 -26.37
C SER A 48 -2.93 5.26 -25.97
N GLY A 49 -3.95 5.12 -25.14
CA GLY A 49 -4.45 3.83 -24.69
C GLY A 49 -3.74 3.27 -23.45
N ASN A 50 -2.84 4.03 -22.81
CA ASN A 50 -2.12 3.53 -21.64
C ASN A 50 -2.94 3.71 -20.35
N PRO A 51 -2.86 2.75 -19.40
CA PRO A 51 -3.51 2.89 -18.11
C PRO A 51 -2.84 3.99 -17.28
N VAL A 52 -3.65 4.88 -16.72
CA VAL A 52 -3.22 5.95 -15.82
C VAL A 52 -3.88 5.77 -14.46
N VAL A 53 -3.06 5.47 -13.46
CA VAL A 53 -3.49 5.36 -12.06
C VAL A 53 -3.37 6.72 -11.39
N ARG A 54 -4.48 7.22 -10.85
CA ARG A 54 -4.54 8.43 -10.03
C ARG A 54 -4.90 8.02 -8.62
N TYR A 55 -3.96 8.15 -7.71
CA TYR A 55 -4.15 7.79 -6.31
C TYR A 55 -3.56 8.87 -5.42
N ARG A 56 -4.32 9.24 -4.39
CA ARG A 56 -3.89 10.16 -3.35
C ARG A 56 -4.53 9.70 -2.04
N PRO A 57 -3.74 9.35 -1.01
CA PRO A 57 -4.29 8.99 0.30
C PRO A 57 -5.16 10.12 0.84
N SER A 58 -6.30 9.76 1.44
CA SER A 58 -7.17 10.73 2.10
C SER A 58 -6.52 11.23 3.40
N ARG A 59 -7.04 12.33 3.96
CA ARG A 59 -6.63 12.79 5.30
C ARG A 59 -6.88 11.73 6.37
N TYR A 60 -7.94 10.94 6.20
CA TYR A 60 -8.27 9.85 7.12
C TYR A 60 -7.21 8.74 7.06
N ASP A 61 -6.83 8.33 5.86
CA ASP A 61 -5.84 7.29 5.61
C ASP A 61 -4.44 7.75 6.07
N LEU A 62 -4.07 9.01 5.81
CA LEU A 62 -2.82 9.60 6.31
C LEU A 62 -2.76 9.63 7.85
N GLY A 63 -3.89 9.90 8.52
CA GLY A 63 -3.96 9.82 9.98
C GLY A 63 -3.70 8.40 10.52
N HIS A 64 -4.20 7.38 9.82
CA HIS A 64 -3.94 5.98 10.17
C HIS A 64 -2.49 5.59 9.89
N LEU A 65 -1.94 6.03 8.76
CA LEU A 65 -0.55 5.82 8.41
C LEU A 65 0.39 6.42 9.45
N ARG A 66 0.13 7.66 9.90
CA ARG A 66 0.89 8.31 10.98
C ARG A 66 0.87 7.49 12.27
N ARG A 67 -0.29 6.95 12.66
CA ARG A 67 -0.39 6.05 13.82
C ARG A 67 0.40 4.76 13.63
N GLY A 68 0.37 4.19 12.42
CA GLY A 68 1.18 3.03 12.07
C GLY A 68 2.68 3.29 12.19
N ILE A 69 3.16 4.47 11.77
CA ILE A 69 4.56 4.87 11.90
C ILE A 69 4.97 4.95 13.38
N ALA A 70 4.15 5.57 14.23
CA ALA A 70 4.39 5.65 15.66
C ALA A 70 4.44 4.27 16.33
N ALA A 71 3.48 3.39 16.01
CA ALA A 71 3.43 2.04 16.56
C ALA A 71 4.61 1.17 16.09
N ALA A 72 5.01 1.29 14.82
CA ALA A 72 6.16 0.57 14.28
C ALA A 72 7.48 1.01 14.94
N ALA A 73 7.63 2.30 15.24
CA ALA A 73 8.79 2.82 15.98
C ALA A 73 8.83 2.26 17.41
N GLN A 74 7.69 2.26 18.13
CA GLN A 74 7.59 1.65 19.45
C GLN A 74 7.94 0.15 19.44
N LEU A 75 7.47 -0.58 18.42
CA LEU A 75 7.81 -2.00 18.25
C LEU A 75 9.32 -2.20 18.06
N LEU A 76 9.95 -1.41 17.19
CA LEU A 76 11.39 -1.48 16.95
C LEU A 76 12.19 -1.10 18.20
N GLU A 77 11.75 -0.10 18.94
CA GLU A 77 12.36 0.33 20.20
C GLU A 77 12.28 -0.78 21.26
N ALA A 78 11.11 -1.39 21.44
CA ALA A 78 10.93 -2.54 22.32
C ALA A 78 11.76 -3.76 21.88
N ALA A 79 12.00 -3.93 20.58
CA ALA A 79 12.87 -4.96 20.03
C ALA A 79 14.38 -4.64 20.17
N GLY A 80 14.75 -3.50 20.78
CA GLY A 80 16.14 -3.13 21.05
C GLY A 80 16.85 -2.40 19.91
N ALA A 81 16.10 -1.80 18.97
CA ALA A 81 16.70 -0.98 17.92
C ALA A 81 17.49 0.21 18.52
N ARG A 82 18.72 0.43 18.06
CA ARG A 82 19.57 1.55 18.53
C ARG A 82 19.35 2.85 17.77
N GLU A 83 18.73 2.76 16.61
CA GLU A 83 18.37 3.88 15.76
C GLU A 83 17.18 3.46 14.91
N ILE A 84 16.19 4.35 14.80
CA ILE A 84 14.96 4.14 14.05
C ILE A 84 14.80 5.32 13.12
N TRP A 85 14.51 5.06 11.85
CA TRP A 85 14.15 6.07 10.87
C TRP A 85 12.91 5.65 10.11
N SER A 86 12.20 6.63 9.59
CA SER A 86 10.98 6.45 8.83
C SER A 86 11.24 6.56 7.32
N ALA A 87 10.24 6.19 6.52
CA ALA A 87 10.36 6.08 5.06
C ALA A 87 10.12 7.39 4.30
N GLN A 88 10.29 8.55 4.94
CA GLN A 88 10.24 9.83 4.25
C GLN A 88 11.36 9.90 3.22
N ALA A 89 11.16 10.74 2.20
CA ALA A 89 12.19 11.04 1.21
C ALA A 89 13.47 11.60 1.85
N ARG A 90 13.35 12.24 3.03
CA ARG A 90 14.46 12.72 3.85
C ARG A 90 14.81 11.73 4.95
N TYR A 91 16.07 11.70 5.38
CA TYR A 91 16.48 10.86 6.50
C TYR A 91 15.99 11.45 7.84
N VAL A 92 14.88 10.92 8.37
CA VAL A 92 14.32 11.34 9.66
C VAL A 92 14.52 10.22 10.68
N ALA A 93 15.58 10.32 11.50
CA ALA A 93 16.00 9.26 12.41
C ALA A 93 16.11 9.71 13.88
N TYR A 94 15.85 8.81 14.83
CA TYR A 94 16.12 9.04 16.25
C TYR A 94 16.78 7.84 16.90
N ARG A 95 17.41 8.10 18.05
CA ARG A 95 17.91 7.06 18.96
C ARG A 95 16.96 6.99 20.15
N PRO A 96 16.46 5.80 20.52
CA PRO A 96 15.59 5.60 21.69
C PRO A 96 16.13 6.18 23.01
N GLY A 97 15.20 6.56 23.90
CA GLY A 97 15.48 7.13 25.22
C GLY A 97 14.93 8.55 25.42
N GLY A 98 14.66 8.94 26.67
CA GLY A 98 14.43 10.33 27.09
C GLY A 98 13.34 11.12 26.36
N GLY A 99 12.26 10.46 25.89
CA GLY A 99 11.19 11.13 25.14
C GLY A 99 11.49 11.40 23.66
N ALA A 100 12.61 10.89 23.13
CA ALA A 100 13.04 11.12 21.76
C ALA A 100 12.01 10.68 20.70
N HIS A 101 11.18 9.69 21.00
CA HIS A 101 10.11 9.23 20.10
C HIS A 101 9.07 10.33 19.81
N ALA A 102 8.64 11.09 20.83
CA ALA A 102 7.63 12.14 20.66
C ALA A 102 8.17 13.27 19.77
N HIS A 103 9.39 13.74 20.07
CA HIS A 103 10.05 14.76 19.26
C HIS A 103 10.33 14.28 17.83
N TRP A 104 10.71 13.01 17.66
CA TRP A 104 10.89 12.43 16.33
C TRP A 104 9.59 12.42 15.52
N LEU A 105 8.44 12.13 16.14
CA LEU A 105 7.13 12.19 15.47
C LEU A 105 6.80 13.60 14.97
N GLU A 106 7.16 14.65 15.71
CA GLU A 106 6.99 16.04 15.24
C GLU A 106 7.81 16.32 13.97
N ARG A 107 9.04 15.79 13.90
CA ARG A 107 9.87 15.92 12.69
C ARG A 107 9.36 15.08 11.52
N VAL A 108 8.76 13.92 11.81
CA VAL A 108 8.04 13.11 10.82
C VAL A 108 6.88 13.90 10.23
N ASP A 109 6.11 14.60 11.08
CA ASP A 109 5.01 15.46 10.65
C ASP A 109 5.51 16.65 9.81
N ALA A 110 6.61 17.28 10.24
CA ALA A 110 7.23 18.39 9.52
C ALA A 110 7.82 17.97 8.16
N ALA A 111 8.32 16.73 8.04
CA ALA A 111 8.80 16.19 6.77
C ALA A 111 7.66 15.84 5.80
N GLY A 112 6.46 15.57 6.33
CA GLY A 112 5.24 15.34 5.56
C GLY A 112 5.04 13.90 5.08
N LEU A 113 3.79 13.59 4.72
CA LEU A 113 3.33 12.27 4.23
C LEU A 113 2.67 12.36 2.84
N GLY A 114 2.83 13.49 2.16
CA GLY A 114 2.24 13.78 0.87
C GLY A 114 3.03 13.25 -0.33
N PRO A 115 2.61 13.62 -1.55
CA PRO A 115 3.31 13.28 -2.78
C PRO A 115 4.78 13.69 -2.72
N ASN A 116 5.69 12.79 -3.12
CA ASN A 116 7.14 12.99 -3.09
C ASN A 116 7.75 13.24 -1.68
N GLN A 117 7.00 13.03 -0.61
CA GLN A 117 7.49 13.19 0.77
C GLN A 117 7.68 11.87 1.50
N LEU A 118 6.92 10.83 1.12
CA LEU A 118 6.96 9.50 1.71
C LEU A 118 6.98 8.44 0.60
N LEU A 119 7.81 7.42 0.76
CA LEU A 119 7.74 6.25 -0.10
C LEU A 119 6.49 5.43 0.23
N LEU A 120 5.50 5.48 -0.67
CA LEU A 120 4.33 4.61 -0.65
C LEU A 120 4.44 3.60 -1.79
N VAL A 121 4.30 2.33 -1.45
CA VAL A 121 4.37 1.21 -2.40
C VAL A 121 3.17 0.31 -2.17
N THR A 122 2.55 -0.13 -3.26
CA THR A 122 1.53 -1.18 -3.23
C THR A 122 1.78 -2.18 -4.34
N PHE A 123 1.56 -3.45 -4.02
CA PHE A 123 1.52 -4.56 -4.96
C PHE A 123 0.09 -5.09 -5.14
N HIS A 124 -0.90 -4.41 -4.54
CA HIS A 124 -2.27 -4.90 -4.38
C HIS A 124 -3.28 -3.85 -4.86
N GLN A 125 -3.20 -3.44 -6.12
CA GLN A 125 -4.24 -2.63 -6.75
C GLN A 125 -5.51 -3.47 -6.87
N MET A 126 -6.65 -2.91 -6.47
CA MET A 126 -7.93 -3.64 -6.43
C MET A 126 -9.13 -2.71 -6.57
N ALA A 127 -10.32 -3.28 -6.71
CA ALA A 127 -11.62 -2.59 -6.68
C ALA A 127 -11.95 -1.62 -7.84
N SER A 128 -11.21 -1.67 -8.97
CA SER A 128 -11.47 -0.84 -10.15
C SER A 128 -12.71 -1.26 -10.96
N CYS A 129 -13.08 -2.55 -10.95
CA CYS A 129 -14.28 -3.11 -11.57
C CYS A 129 -15.16 -3.76 -10.50
N ARG A 130 -15.39 -3.02 -9.41
CA ARG A 130 -15.99 -3.53 -8.17
C ARG A 130 -17.25 -4.38 -8.41
N MET A 131 -17.35 -5.45 -7.64
CA MET A 131 -18.57 -6.24 -7.46
C MET A 131 -19.56 -5.48 -6.57
N GLY A 132 -20.84 -5.56 -6.88
CA GLY A 132 -21.89 -4.98 -6.05
C GLY A 132 -23.29 -5.45 -6.40
N ALA A 133 -24.29 -4.86 -5.72
CA ALA A 133 -25.70 -5.21 -5.87
C ALA A 133 -26.44 -4.37 -6.92
N SER A 134 -25.76 -3.40 -7.57
CA SER A 134 -26.40 -2.50 -8.53
C SER A 134 -25.41 -1.96 -9.57
N ALA A 135 -25.83 -1.92 -10.83
CA ALA A 135 -25.10 -1.29 -11.92
C ALA A 135 -24.79 0.22 -11.68
N LYS A 136 -25.55 0.89 -10.79
CA LYS A 136 -25.31 2.29 -10.44
C LYS A 136 -24.03 2.51 -9.63
N THR A 137 -23.58 1.49 -8.91
CA THR A 137 -22.48 1.59 -7.94
C THR A 137 -21.43 0.50 -8.13
N SER A 138 -21.53 -0.33 -9.17
CA SER A 138 -20.62 -1.45 -9.42
C SER A 138 -20.54 -1.80 -10.91
N VAL A 139 -19.48 -2.52 -11.29
CA VAL A 139 -19.24 -2.96 -12.67
C VAL A 139 -19.73 -4.38 -12.89
N VAL A 140 -19.55 -5.25 -11.88
CA VAL A 140 -20.03 -6.63 -11.93
C VAL A 140 -21.04 -6.92 -10.83
N ASN A 141 -21.95 -7.85 -11.10
CA ASN A 141 -22.87 -8.39 -10.11
C ASN A 141 -22.17 -9.44 -9.21
N ALA A 142 -22.93 -10.02 -8.27
CA ALA A 142 -22.42 -11.03 -7.35
C ALA A 142 -21.83 -12.28 -8.05
N ASP A 143 -22.18 -12.53 -9.30
CA ASP A 143 -21.71 -13.66 -10.10
C ASP A 143 -20.52 -13.30 -11.00
N ASN A 144 -19.87 -12.16 -10.75
CA ASN A 144 -18.76 -11.63 -11.54
C ASN A 144 -19.14 -11.22 -12.97
N GLN A 145 -20.44 -11.21 -13.32
CA GLN A 145 -20.90 -10.83 -14.65
C GLN A 145 -21.05 -9.30 -14.75
N VAL A 146 -20.58 -8.73 -15.85
CA VAL A 146 -20.70 -7.30 -16.13
C VAL A 146 -22.16 -6.92 -16.31
N TRP A 147 -22.59 -5.87 -15.62
CA TRP A 147 -23.96 -5.37 -15.75
C TRP A 147 -24.28 -4.98 -17.20
N GLY A 148 -25.42 -5.45 -17.71
CA GLY A 148 -25.89 -5.10 -19.05
C GLY A 148 -25.19 -5.82 -20.20
N VAL A 149 -24.22 -6.71 -19.93
CA VAL A 149 -23.48 -7.46 -20.96
C VAL A 149 -23.51 -8.97 -20.64
N PRO A 150 -24.53 -9.70 -21.14
CA PRO A 150 -24.61 -11.14 -20.93
C PRO A 150 -23.37 -11.86 -21.47
N GLY A 151 -22.86 -12.83 -20.70
CA GLY A 151 -21.69 -13.63 -21.08
C GLY A 151 -20.33 -12.99 -20.83
N LEU A 152 -20.26 -11.73 -20.38
CA LEU A 152 -18.99 -11.05 -20.03
C LEU A 152 -18.75 -11.08 -18.52
N TYR A 153 -17.58 -11.57 -18.10
CA TYR A 153 -17.21 -11.72 -16.68
C TYR A 153 -15.84 -11.11 -16.38
N VAL A 154 -15.63 -10.67 -15.13
CA VAL A 154 -14.32 -10.20 -14.62
C VAL A 154 -13.94 -11.01 -13.39
N ALA A 155 -12.72 -11.54 -13.32
CA ALA A 155 -12.32 -12.53 -12.31
C ALA A 155 -10.90 -12.28 -11.76
N ASP A 156 -10.61 -11.05 -11.35
CA ASP A 156 -9.34 -10.65 -10.76
C ASP A 156 -9.54 -9.72 -9.54
N ALA A 157 -8.47 -9.09 -9.04
CA ALA A 157 -8.53 -8.18 -7.89
C ALA A 157 -9.44 -6.94 -8.11
N SER A 158 -9.72 -6.56 -9.35
CA SER A 158 -10.56 -5.40 -9.68
C SER A 158 -11.99 -5.54 -9.17
N VAL A 159 -12.48 -6.78 -8.96
CA VAL A 159 -13.86 -7.02 -8.50
C VAL A 159 -14.05 -6.91 -7.00
N PHE A 160 -12.97 -6.72 -6.23
CA PHE A 160 -13.09 -6.50 -4.80
C PHE A 160 -14.01 -5.28 -4.52
N PRO A 161 -14.91 -5.33 -3.53
CA PRO A 161 -15.74 -4.17 -3.21
C PRO A 161 -14.93 -2.98 -2.65
N SER A 162 -13.84 -3.27 -1.95
CA SER A 162 -12.94 -2.29 -1.32
C SER A 162 -11.56 -2.90 -1.05
N ALA A 163 -10.63 -2.12 -0.51
CA ALA A 163 -9.37 -2.62 0.00
C ALA A 163 -9.56 -3.74 1.06
N SER A 164 -8.86 -4.85 0.90
CA SER A 164 -8.88 -5.99 1.83
C SER A 164 -8.07 -5.73 3.11
N GLY A 165 -7.03 -4.89 3.03
CA GLY A 165 -6.09 -4.63 4.13
C GLY A 165 -5.07 -5.75 4.37
N VAL A 166 -5.10 -6.80 3.56
CA VAL A 166 -4.21 -7.98 3.65
C VAL A 166 -3.83 -8.45 2.25
N ASN A 167 -2.84 -9.34 2.14
CA ASN A 167 -2.48 -9.94 0.85
C ASN A 167 -3.69 -10.63 0.20
N PRO A 168 -4.16 -10.20 -0.99
CA PRO A 168 -5.40 -10.67 -1.58
C PRO A 168 -5.25 -11.96 -2.40
N MET A 169 -4.06 -12.55 -2.53
CA MET A 169 -3.78 -13.65 -3.48
C MET A 169 -4.79 -14.80 -3.41
N LEU A 170 -4.99 -15.39 -2.22
CA LEU A 170 -5.92 -16.51 -2.06
C LEU A 170 -7.38 -16.09 -2.31
N THR A 171 -7.74 -14.87 -1.93
CA THR A 171 -9.08 -14.32 -2.17
C THR A 171 -9.34 -14.11 -3.66
N ILE A 172 -8.34 -13.64 -4.42
CA ILE A 172 -8.43 -13.52 -5.89
C ILE A 172 -8.62 -14.89 -6.52
N MET A 173 -7.81 -15.89 -6.12
CA MET A 173 -7.93 -17.26 -6.60
C MET A 173 -9.32 -17.85 -6.29
N GLY A 174 -9.83 -17.65 -5.09
CA GLY A 174 -11.16 -18.11 -4.68
C GLY A 174 -12.29 -17.45 -5.48
N ILE A 175 -12.22 -16.14 -5.72
CA ILE A 175 -13.20 -15.42 -6.55
C ILE A 175 -13.16 -15.93 -7.99
N ALA A 176 -11.97 -16.11 -8.56
CA ALA A 176 -11.81 -16.60 -9.92
C ALA A 176 -12.33 -18.04 -10.07
N HIS A 177 -12.02 -18.91 -9.11
CA HIS A 177 -12.51 -20.29 -9.07
C HIS A 177 -14.04 -20.35 -8.99
N ARG A 178 -14.65 -19.53 -8.12
CA ARG A 178 -16.11 -19.41 -8.01
C ARG A 178 -16.74 -18.93 -9.32
N ALA A 179 -16.17 -17.89 -9.94
CA ALA A 179 -16.65 -17.37 -11.22
C ALA A 179 -16.61 -18.43 -12.32
N ALA A 180 -15.51 -19.21 -12.40
CA ALA A 180 -15.39 -20.32 -13.34
C ALA A 180 -16.48 -21.39 -13.13
N GLY A 181 -16.77 -21.76 -11.89
CA GLY A 181 -17.87 -22.70 -11.58
C GLY A 181 -19.25 -22.19 -12.00
N ILE A 182 -19.51 -20.90 -11.84
CA ILE A 182 -20.77 -20.27 -12.31
C ILE A 182 -20.85 -20.31 -13.83
N ILE A 183 -19.76 -20.00 -14.53
CA ILE A 183 -19.70 -20.02 -16.00
C ILE A 183 -19.92 -21.46 -16.51
N ALA A 184 -19.27 -22.45 -15.90
CA ALA A 184 -19.41 -23.86 -16.29
C ALA A 184 -20.86 -24.37 -16.18
N ASN A 185 -21.63 -23.88 -15.20
CA ASN A 185 -23.04 -24.26 -15.03
C ASN A 185 -23.99 -23.50 -15.98
N ARG A 186 -23.49 -22.59 -16.80
CA ARG A 186 -24.28 -21.75 -17.73
C ARG A 186 -24.00 -22.07 -19.21
N ILE A 187 -23.07 -22.98 -19.49
CA ILE A 187 -22.72 -23.46 -20.84
C ILE A 187 -23.27 -24.86 -21.09
#